data_AF-A0A0H2MRQ1-F1
#
_entry.id   AF-A0A0H2MRQ1-F1
#
_cell.length_a   1.000
_cell.length_b   1.000
_cell.length_c   1.000
_cell.angle_alpha   90.00
_cell.angle_beta   90.00
_cell.angle_gamma   90.00
#
_symmetry.space_group_name_H-M   'P 1'
#
loop_
_entity.id
_entity.type
_entity.pdbx_description
1 polymer ?
#
loop_
_entity_poly.entity_id
_entity_poly.type
_entity_poly.pdbx_seq_one_letter_code
_entity_poly.pdbx_strand_id
1 'polypeptide(L)'
;MFRKLFRRDNESDAVHDLYAGLIEQARQKEFYENHSVPDSLDGRFDMITLHMFLILHRLKTDKGTTEAFSQKLFDLMFYDMDLSLREMGVGDVGVGKRVKAMLQGFYGRVAAYEEALQQGEKSLEEALGRNLYGTTEADQASIQYMRDYLVRQIEHLEEQDIVQIMSGKITFCA
;
A
#
# COMPACT_ATOMS: atom_id res chain seq x y z
N MET A 1 5.63 -23.83 39.11
CA MET A 1 5.24 -24.47 37.84
C MET A 1 4.94 -23.36 36.85
N PHE A 2 5.88 -23.08 35.94
CA PHE A 2 5.87 -21.94 35.05
C PHE A 2 4.81 -22.12 33.95
N ARG A 3 3.72 -21.34 34.00
CA ARG A 3 2.88 -21.10 32.83
C ARG A 3 3.65 -20.12 31.93
N LYS A 4 4.37 -20.65 30.95
CA LYS A 4 4.64 -19.92 29.71
C LYS A 4 3.28 -19.57 29.12
N LEU A 5 2.76 -18.38 29.45
CA LEU A 5 1.73 -17.76 28.63
C LEU A 5 2.29 -17.70 27.22
N PHE A 6 1.55 -18.24 26.25
CA PHE A 6 1.70 -17.90 24.85
C PHE A 6 1.56 -16.38 24.73
N ARG A 7 2.70 -15.69 24.82
CA ARG A 7 2.78 -14.27 24.50
C ARG A 7 2.81 -14.21 22.99
N ARG A 8 1.63 -14.01 22.40
CA ARG A 8 1.51 -13.45 21.06
C ARG A 8 2.51 -12.29 20.96
N ASP A 9 3.33 -12.29 19.91
CA ASP A 9 4.23 -11.17 19.71
C ASP A 9 3.37 -9.99 19.25
N ASN A 10 2.83 -9.24 20.21
CA ASN A 10 1.80 -8.22 19.99
C ASN A 10 2.14 -7.25 18.86
N GLU A 11 3.42 -6.97 18.64
CA GLU A 11 3.87 -6.11 17.54
C GLU A 11 3.83 -6.83 16.19
N SER A 12 4.21 -8.12 16.14
CA SER A 12 4.06 -8.94 14.94
C SER A 12 2.59 -9.07 14.55
N ASP A 13 1.70 -9.31 15.52
CA ASP A 13 0.26 -9.34 15.27
C ASP A 13 -0.25 -7.99 14.74
N ALA A 14 0.17 -6.87 15.34
CA ALA A 14 -0.23 -5.54 14.88
C ALA A 14 0.22 -5.21 13.46
N VAL A 15 1.44 -5.60 13.06
CA VAL A 15 1.93 -5.45 11.68
C VAL A 15 1.08 -6.27 10.71
N HIS A 16 0.76 -7.52 11.08
CA HIS A 16 -0.11 -8.37 10.26
C HIS A 16 -1.53 -7.84 10.15
N ASP A 17 -2.13 -7.39 11.26
CA ASP A 17 -3.48 -6.84 11.29
C ASP A 17 -3.56 -5.56 10.44
N LEU A 18 -2.56 -4.67 10.54
CA LEU A 18 -2.48 -3.47 9.70
C LEU A 18 -2.36 -3.82 8.22
N TYR A 19 -1.49 -4.78 7.88
CA TYR A 19 -1.32 -5.23 6.51
C TYR A 19 -2.59 -5.89 5.96
N ALA A 20 -3.28 -6.70 6.77
CA ALA A 20 -4.56 -7.31 6.38
C ALA A 20 -5.62 -6.24 6.08
N GLY A 21 -5.74 -5.21 6.91
CA GLY A 21 -6.64 -4.08 6.67
C GLY A 21 -6.28 -3.29 5.41
N LEU A 22 -4.98 -3.10 5.14
CA LEU A 22 -4.51 -2.52 3.88
C LEU A 22 -4.93 -3.37 2.68
N ILE A 23 -4.74 -4.69 2.74
CA ILE A 23 -5.09 -5.59 1.64
C ILE A 23 -6.60 -5.61 1.41
N GLU A 24 -7.40 -5.64 2.46
CA GLU A 24 -8.86 -5.57 2.37
C GLU A 24 -9.31 -4.28 1.70
N GLN A 25 -8.72 -3.14 2.07
CA GLN A 25 -9.02 -1.87 1.44
C GLN A 25 -8.56 -1.85 -0.02
N ALA A 26 -7.32 -2.26 -0.31
CA ALA A 26 -6.78 -2.24 -1.67
C ALA A 26 -7.60 -3.12 -2.64
N ARG A 27 -8.33 -4.12 -2.13
CA ARG A 27 -9.16 -5.06 -2.90
C ARG A 27 -10.65 -4.69 -2.99
N GLN A 28 -11.04 -3.49 -2.53
CA GLN A 28 -12.43 -3.05 -2.71
C GLN A 28 -12.81 -3.06 -4.18
N LYS A 29 -13.93 -3.73 -4.50
CA LYS A 29 -14.35 -3.99 -5.89
C LYS A 29 -14.57 -2.72 -6.70
N GLU A 30 -15.00 -1.65 -6.05
CA GLU A 30 -15.29 -0.36 -6.67
C GLU A 30 -14.11 0.18 -7.49
N PHE A 31 -12.87 0.00 -7.02
CA PHE A 31 -11.69 0.45 -7.77
C PHE A 31 -11.57 -0.22 -9.14
N TYR A 32 -11.86 -1.52 -9.20
CA TYR A 32 -11.70 -2.34 -10.39
C TYR A 32 -12.91 -2.28 -11.31
N GLU A 33 -14.12 -2.25 -10.73
CA GLU A 33 -15.38 -2.29 -11.46
C GLU A 33 -15.82 -0.91 -11.96
N ASN A 34 -15.63 0.14 -11.15
CA ASN A 34 -16.16 1.49 -11.43
C ASN A 34 -15.09 2.50 -11.82
N HIS A 35 -13.82 2.27 -11.44
CA HIS A 35 -12.72 3.20 -11.67
C HIS A 35 -11.59 2.64 -12.52
N SER A 36 -11.86 1.59 -13.29
CA SER A 36 -10.98 1.08 -14.35
C SER A 36 -9.58 0.65 -13.88
N VAL A 37 -9.36 0.44 -12.59
CA VAL A 37 -8.09 -0.13 -12.11
C VAL A 37 -7.98 -1.55 -12.67
N PRO A 38 -6.86 -1.94 -13.32
CA PRO A 38 -6.72 -3.27 -13.87
C PRO A 38 -6.83 -4.36 -12.79
N ASP A 39 -7.74 -5.33 -12.96
CA ASP A 39 -7.77 -6.53 -12.11
C ASP A 39 -6.75 -7.56 -12.59
N SER A 40 -5.48 -7.17 -12.56
CA SER A 40 -4.32 -7.97 -12.92
C SER A 40 -3.33 -8.05 -11.76
N LEU A 41 -2.29 -8.88 -11.88
CA LEU A 41 -1.23 -8.92 -10.87
C LEU A 41 -0.58 -7.53 -10.66
N ASP A 42 -0.28 -6.84 -11.76
CA ASP A 42 0.35 -5.51 -11.72
C ASP A 42 -0.62 -4.46 -11.17
N GLY A 43 -1.90 -4.48 -11.58
CA GLY A 43 -2.89 -3.53 -11.06
C GLY A 43 -3.20 -3.72 -9.57
N ARG A 44 -3.29 -4.98 -9.10
CA ARG A 44 -3.40 -5.28 -7.67
C ARG A 44 -2.17 -4.83 -6.90
N PHE A 45 -0.97 -5.05 -7.45
CA PHE A 45 0.27 -4.55 -6.86
C PHE A 45 0.28 -3.02 -6.77
N ASP A 46 -0.20 -2.32 -7.81
CA ASP A 46 -0.26 -0.86 -7.83
C ASP A 46 -1.23 -0.32 -6.77
N MET A 47 -2.37 -1.00 -6.54
CA MET A 47 -3.30 -0.69 -5.46
C MET A 47 -2.71 -0.92 -4.07
N ILE A 48 -2.03 -2.04 -3.86
CA ILE A 48 -1.32 -2.32 -2.60
C ILE A 48 -0.23 -1.28 -2.37
N THR A 49 0.51 -0.90 -3.41
CA THR A 49 1.56 0.13 -3.36
C THR A 49 0.98 1.49 -2.99
N LEU A 50 -0.16 1.89 -3.59
CA LEU A 50 -0.83 3.15 -3.27
C LEU A 50 -1.28 3.20 -1.81
N HIS A 51 -1.85 2.12 -1.27
CA HIS A 51 -2.28 2.08 0.13
C HIS A 51 -1.09 1.98 1.09
N MET A 52 -0.03 1.28 0.71
CA MET A 52 1.20 1.24 1.48
C MET A 52 1.85 2.62 1.54
N PHE A 53 1.82 3.36 0.42
CA PHE A 53 2.25 4.76 0.37
C PHE A 53 1.46 5.62 1.37
N LEU A 54 0.13 5.53 1.41
CA LEU A 54 -0.70 6.28 2.37
C LEU A 54 -0.29 6.03 3.83
N ILE A 55 -0.11 4.76 4.21
CA ILE A 55 0.31 4.39 5.57
C ILE A 55 1.72 4.90 5.87
N LEU A 56 2.68 4.67 4.98
CA LEU A 56 4.06 5.12 5.18
C LEU A 56 4.17 6.65 5.23
N HIS A 57 3.40 7.35 4.41
CA HIS A 57 3.31 8.81 4.42
C HIS A 57 2.84 9.31 5.80
N ARG A 58 1.79 8.69 6.37
CA ARG A 58 1.30 9.00 7.71
C ARG A 58 2.32 8.68 8.81
N LEU A 59 2.97 7.50 8.75
CA LEU A 59 3.94 7.08 9.77
C LEU A 59 5.22 7.92 9.74
N LYS A 60 5.61 8.45 8.59
CA LYS A 60 6.81 9.28 8.41
C LYS A 60 6.78 10.56 9.24
N THR A 61 5.61 11.06 9.64
CA THR A 61 5.48 12.28 10.46
C THR A 61 6.05 12.13 11.88
N ASP A 62 6.14 10.89 12.39
CA ASP A 62 6.80 10.58 13.67
C ASP A 62 7.82 9.45 13.49
N LYS A 63 8.78 9.68 12.58
CA LYS A 63 9.77 8.67 12.20
C LYS A 63 10.53 8.08 13.41
N GLY A 64 10.80 8.88 14.45
CA GLY A 64 11.49 8.41 15.65
C GLY A 64 10.78 7.27 16.37
N THR A 65 9.45 7.28 16.34
CA THR A 65 8.60 6.23 16.94
C THR A 65 8.30 5.11 15.94
N THR A 66 8.12 5.43 14.67
CA THR A 66 7.52 4.53 13.68
C THR A 66 8.50 3.79 12.77
N GLU A 67 9.81 4.12 12.79
CA GLU A 67 10.78 3.59 11.81
C GLU A 67 10.86 2.06 11.82
N ALA A 68 10.99 1.43 13.00
CA ALA A 68 11.08 -0.02 13.11
C ALA A 68 9.80 -0.74 12.65
N PHE A 69 8.63 -0.15 12.97
CA PHE A 69 7.34 -0.69 12.58
C PHE A 69 7.10 -0.57 11.07
N SER A 70 7.44 0.59 10.49
CA SER A 70 7.40 0.82 9.04
C SER A 70 8.25 -0.18 8.27
N GLN A 71 9.45 -0.50 8.78
CA GLN A 71 10.33 -1.51 8.17
C GLN A 71 9.70 -2.90 8.21
N LYS A 72 9.11 -3.31 9.34
CA LYS A 72 8.43 -4.61 9.45
C LYS A 72 7.22 -4.72 8.50
N LEU A 73 6.43 -3.65 8.37
CA LEU A 73 5.31 -3.60 7.44
C LEU A 73 5.78 -3.75 5.98
N PHE A 74 6.87 -3.06 5.64
CA PHE A 74 7.50 -3.17 4.33
C PHE A 74 8.03 -4.59 4.06
N ASP A 75 8.75 -5.18 5.02
CA ASP A 75 9.27 -6.54 4.91
C ASP A 75 8.13 -7.56 4.74
N LEU A 76 7.02 -7.39 5.46
CA LEU A 76 5.83 -8.23 5.31
C LEU A 76 5.21 -8.10 3.92
N MET A 77 5.06 -6.88 3.40
CA MET A 77 4.52 -6.64 2.07
C MET A 77 5.35 -7.31 0.96
N PHE A 78 6.68 -7.25 1.05
CA PHE A 78 7.55 -7.93 0.10
C PHE A 78 7.59 -9.46 0.26
N TYR A 79 7.45 -9.95 1.49
CA TYR A 79 7.30 -11.38 1.75
C TYR A 79 6.01 -11.93 1.12
N ASP A 80 4.88 -11.26 1.32
CA ASP A 80 3.59 -11.66 0.74
C ASP A 80 3.63 -11.67 -0.80
N MET A 81 4.32 -10.71 -1.39
CA MET A 81 4.51 -10.62 -2.83
C MET A 81 5.40 -11.74 -3.39
N ASP A 82 6.51 -12.09 -2.73
CA ASP A 82 7.35 -13.23 -3.11
C ASP A 82 6.56 -14.54 -3.04
N LEU A 83 5.77 -14.73 -1.99
CA LEU A 83 4.89 -15.89 -1.83
C LEU A 83 3.83 -15.96 -2.94
N SER A 84 3.12 -14.86 -3.20
CA SER A 84 2.11 -14.77 -4.25
C SER A 84 2.66 -15.14 -5.63
N LEU A 85 3.86 -14.67 -5.96
CA LEU A 85 4.52 -15.03 -7.22
C LEU A 85 4.83 -16.52 -7.32
N ARG A 86 5.32 -17.14 -6.24
CA ARG A 86 5.60 -18.58 -6.20
C ARG A 86 4.31 -19.39 -6.36
N GLU A 87 3.24 -18.99 -5.68
CA GLU A 87 1.93 -19.64 -5.76
C GLU A 87 1.33 -19.58 -7.17
N MET A 88 1.60 -18.51 -7.92
CA MET A 88 1.23 -18.39 -9.34
C MET A 88 2.09 -19.23 -10.29
N GLY A 89 2.98 -20.09 -9.77
CA GLY A 89 3.81 -21.00 -10.56
C GLY A 89 4.97 -20.31 -11.27
N VAL A 90 5.36 -19.10 -10.84
CA VAL A 90 6.60 -18.47 -11.32
C VAL A 90 7.77 -19.31 -10.83
N GLY A 91 8.51 -19.93 -11.76
CA GLY A 91 9.66 -20.76 -11.42
C GLY A 91 10.72 -20.00 -10.60
N ASP A 92 11.38 -20.68 -9.67
CA ASP A 92 12.27 -20.09 -8.64
C ASP A 92 13.32 -19.11 -9.20
N VAL A 93 13.87 -19.38 -10.38
CA VAL A 93 14.87 -18.53 -11.05
C VAL A 93 14.27 -17.18 -11.53
N GLY A 94 12.96 -17.14 -11.79
CA GLY A 94 12.23 -15.96 -12.26
C GLY A 94 11.65 -15.10 -11.13
N VAL A 95 11.35 -15.69 -9.96
CA VAL A 95 10.74 -14.99 -8.82
C VAL A 95 11.61 -13.83 -8.36
N GLY A 96 12.90 -14.09 -8.07
CA GLY A 96 13.79 -13.06 -7.55
C GLY A 96 13.96 -11.85 -8.49
N LYS A 97 13.94 -12.08 -9.81
CA LYS A 97 13.98 -10.97 -10.80
C LYS A 97 12.69 -10.15 -10.77
N ARG A 98 11.53 -10.80 -10.65
CA ARG A 98 10.23 -10.13 -10.56
C ARG A 98 10.09 -9.35 -9.25
N VAL A 99 10.43 -9.95 -8.12
CA VAL A 99 10.46 -9.27 -6.81
C VAL A 99 11.33 -8.02 -6.86
N LYS A 100 12.53 -8.11 -7.46
CA LYS A 100 13.41 -6.95 -7.63
C LYS A 100 12.80 -5.86 -8.52
N ALA A 101 12.13 -6.22 -9.61
CA ALA A 101 11.47 -5.26 -10.48
C ALA A 101 10.29 -4.57 -9.77
N MET A 102 9.49 -5.33 -9.02
CA MET A 102 8.39 -4.79 -8.22
C MET A 102 8.91 -3.89 -7.10
N LEU A 103 10.04 -4.22 -6.46
CA LEU A 103 10.71 -3.36 -5.49
C LEU A 103 11.12 -2.01 -6.08
N GLN A 104 11.70 -2.01 -7.27
CA GLN A 104 12.03 -0.78 -7.98
C GLN A 104 10.77 0.01 -8.36
N GLY A 105 9.74 -0.68 -8.84
CA GLY A 105 8.43 -0.11 -9.16
C GLY A 105 7.74 0.52 -7.95
N PHE A 106 7.85 -0.10 -6.77
CA PHE A 106 7.33 0.42 -5.51
C PHE A 106 7.96 1.76 -5.16
N TYR A 107 9.31 1.82 -5.08
CA TYR A 107 10.00 3.05 -4.71
C TYR A 107 9.79 4.17 -5.74
N GLY A 108 9.75 3.83 -7.03
CA GLY A 108 9.44 4.80 -8.09
C GLY A 108 8.05 5.42 -7.94
N ARG A 109 7.05 4.60 -7.59
CA ARG A 109 5.68 5.07 -7.35
C ARG A 109 5.56 5.92 -6.10
N VAL A 110 6.13 5.47 -4.99
CA VAL A 110 6.17 6.24 -3.73
C VAL A 110 6.80 7.60 -3.95
N ALA A 111 7.94 7.66 -4.64
CA ALA A 111 8.60 8.93 -4.96
C ALA A 111 7.73 9.83 -5.86
N ALA A 112 7.12 9.25 -6.89
CA ALA A 112 6.25 9.99 -7.81
C ALA A 112 5.01 10.58 -7.10
N TYR A 113 4.38 9.82 -6.19
CA TYR A 113 3.22 10.30 -5.44
C TYR A 113 3.62 11.39 -4.43
N GLU A 114 4.72 11.21 -3.71
CA GLU A 114 5.23 12.22 -2.77
C GLU A 114 5.57 13.55 -3.47
N GLU A 115 6.24 13.48 -4.62
CA GLU A 115 6.55 14.65 -5.44
C GLU A 115 5.27 15.32 -5.96
N ALA A 116 4.34 14.53 -6.48
CA ALA A 116 3.11 15.04 -7.06
C ALA A 116 2.21 15.74 -6.04
N LEU A 117 2.14 15.24 -4.80
CA LEU A 117 1.41 15.89 -3.71
C LEU A 117 1.90 17.32 -3.45
N GLN A 118 3.20 17.59 -3.63
CA GLN A 118 3.77 18.92 -3.42
C GLN A 118 3.52 19.87 -4.59
N GLN A 119 3.22 19.33 -5.77
CA GLN A 119 3.04 20.10 -7.01
C GLN A 119 1.57 20.38 -7.34
N GLY A 120 0.63 19.68 -6.68
CA GLY A 120 -0.79 19.91 -6.76
C GLY A 120 -1.54 18.90 -7.64
N GLU A 121 -2.86 19.14 -7.78
CA GLU A 121 -3.80 18.15 -8.32
C GLU A 121 -3.41 17.59 -9.70
N LYS A 122 -2.97 18.44 -10.63
CA LYS A 122 -2.62 18.01 -12.00
C LYS A 122 -1.44 17.05 -12.00
N SER A 123 -0.39 17.33 -11.24
CA SER A 123 0.76 16.43 -11.11
C SER A 123 0.35 15.10 -10.48
N LEU A 124 -0.60 15.11 -9.55
CA LEU A 124 -1.12 13.90 -8.92
C LEU A 124 -1.94 13.04 -9.90
N GLU A 125 -2.78 13.66 -10.72
CA GLU A 125 -3.49 12.98 -11.80
C GLU A 125 -2.52 12.35 -12.81
N GLU A 126 -1.48 13.07 -13.23
CA GLU A 126 -0.44 12.55 -14.13
C GLU A 126 0.33 11.39 -13.52
N ALA A 127 0.66 11.48 -12.22
CA ALA A 127 1.34 10.42 -11.51
C ALA A 127 0.45 9.17 -11.39
N LEU A 128 -0.83 9.32 -11.07
CA LEU A 128 -1.80 8.21 -11.01
C LEU A 128 -2.04 7.60 -12.39
N GLY A 129 -2.26 8.44 -13.41
CA GLY A 129 -2.41 8.02 -14.81
C GLY A 129 -1.25 7.13 -15.27
N ARG A 130 -0.01 7.57 -15.00
CA ARG A 130 1.19 6.81 -15.38
C ARG A 130 1.36 5.53 -14.57
N ASN A 131 1.12 5.57 -13.26
CA ASN A 131 1.58 4.52 -12.35
C ASN A 131 0.51 3.49 -11.97
N LEU A 132 -0.76 3.90 -11.86
CA LEU A 132 -1.89 3.04 -11.54
C LEU A 132 -2.58 2.53 -12.81
N TYR A 133 -2.66 3.38 -13.83
CA TYR A 133 -3.31 3.06 -15.10
C TYR A 133 -2.31 2.80 -16.23
N GLY A 134 -1.01 2.68 -15.97
CA GLY A 134 0.02 2.55 -17.03
C GLY A 134 -0.13 1.33 -17.96
N THR A 135 -1.02 0.39 -17.65
CA THR A 135 -1.31 -0.81 -18.46
C THR A 135 -2.72 -0.81 -19.08
N THR A 136 -3.52 0.24 -18.84
CA THR A 136 -4.90 0.38 -19.35
C THR A 136 -5.21 1.82 -19.73
N GLU A 137 -6.24 2.03 -20.53
CA GLU A 137 -6.83 3.36 -20.66
C GLU A 137 -7.83 3.57 -19.52
N ALA A 138 -7.70 4.67 -18.79
CA ALA A 138 -8.67 5.13 -17.80
C ALA A 138 -9.23 6.48 -18.24
N ASP A 139 -10.52 6.69 -18.04
CA ASP A 139 -11.12 7.99 -18.31
C ASP A 139 -10.69 9.03 -17.26
N GLN A 140 -10.83 10.30 -17.63
CA GLN A 140 -10.44 11.40 -16.76
C GLN A 140 -11.20 11.37 -15.42
N ALA A 141 -12.44 10.87 -15.43
CA ALA A 141 -13.27 10.76 -14.22
C ALA A 141 -12.69 9.73 -13.23
N SER A 142 -12.21 8.58 -13.71
CA SER A 142 -11.56 7.55 -12.88
C SER A 142 -10.22 8.05 -12.30
N ILE A 143 -9.47 8.82 -13.07
CA ILE A 143 -8.21 9.43 -12.58
C ILE A 143 -8.51 10.47 -11.49
N GLN A 144 -9.50 11.35 -11.72
CA GLN A 144 -9.94 12.34 -10.74
C GLN A 144 -10.49 11.68 -9.48
N TYR A 145 -11.26 10.61 -9.62
CA TYR A 145 -11.73 9.83 -8.47
C TYR A 145 -10.57 9.31 -7.63
N MET A 146 -9.56 8.69 -8.25
CA MET A 146 -8.40 8.17 -7.51
C MET A 146 -7.54 9.27 -6.90
N ARG A 147 -7.44 10.44 -7.54
CA ARG A 147 -6.82 11.65 -6.97
C ARG A 147 -7.56 12.07 -5.70
N ASP A 148 -8.87 12.23 -5.79
CA ASP A 148 -9.72 12.67 -4.66
C ASP A 148 -9.74 11.64 -3.55
N TYR A 149 -9.80 10.35 -3.90
CA TYR A 149 -9.62 9.26 -2.95
C TYR A 149 -8.30 9.38 -2.19
N LEU A 150 -7.17 9.52 -2.91
CA LEU A 150 -5.85 9.60 -2.29
C LEU A 150 -5.75 10.79 -1.32
N VAL A 151 -6.21 11.97 -1.74
CA VAL A 151 -6.22 13.18 -0.88
C VAL A 151 -7.08 12.96 0.36
N ARG A 152 -8.31 12.47 0.19
CA ARG A 152 -9.22 12.18 1.32
C ARG A 152 -8.64 11.15 2.29
N GLN A 153 -7.94 10.12 1.80
CA GLN A 153 -7.28 9.16 2.67
C GLN A 153 -6.12 9.78 3.46
N ILE A 154 -5.34 10.69 2.86
CA ILE A 154 -4.27 11.38 3.58
C ILE A 154 -4.86 12.17 4.75
N GLU A 155 -5.87 13.00 4.48
CA GLU A 155 -6.57 13.80 5.50
C GLU A 155 -7.15 12.90 6.60
N HIS A 156 -7.84 11.82 6.23
CA HIS A 156 -8.44 10.86 7.17
C HIS A 156 -7.41 10.11 8.02
N LEU A 157 -6.24 9.79 7.45
CA LEU A 157 -5.17 9.13 8.18
C LEU A 157 -4.43 10.09 9.12
N GLU A 158 -4.32 11.38 8.76
CA GLU A 158 -3.75 12.41 9.63
C GLU A 158 -4.53 12.57 10.94
N GLU A 159 -5.85 12.45 10.89
CA GLU A 159 -6.74 12.49 12.06
C GLU A 159 -6.60 11.26 12.97
N GLN A 160 -6.03 10.16 12.47
CA GLN A 160 -5.85 8.94 13.25
C GLN A 160 -4.58 8.99 14.10
N ASP A 161 -4.70 8.49 15.32
CA ASP A 161 -3.58 8.38 16.26
C ASP A 161 -2.56 7.33 15.80
N ILE A 162 -1.27 7.72 15.75
CA ILE A 162 -0.19 6.86 15.27
C ILE A 162 -0.08 5.58 16.11
N VAL A 163 -0.30 5.66 17.43
CA VAL A 163 -0.23 4.50 18.31
C VAL A 163 -1.37 3.52 18.01
N GLN A 164 -2.57 4.01 17.66
CA GLN A 164 -3.64 3.12 17.18
C GLN A 164 -3.27 2.44 15.85
N ILE A 165 -2.71 3.18 14.88
CA ILE A 165 -2.23 2.60 13.60
C ILE A 165 -1.17 1.52 13.86
N MET A 166 -0.17 1.81 14.70
CA MET A 166 0.87 0.86 15.10
C MET A 166 0.34 -0.31 15.93
N SER A 167 -0.88 -0.23 16.46
CA SER A 167 -1.56 -1.34 17.14
C SER A 167 -2.39 -2.22 16.20
N GLY A 168 -2.27 -2.02 14.87
CA GLY A 168 -2.99 -2.79 13.87
C GLY A 168 -4.37 -2.22 13.52
N LYS A 169 -4.73 -1.04 14.05
CA LYS A 169 -6.04 -0.43 13.85
C LYS A 169 -5.93 0.73 12.88
N ILE A 170 -6.42 0.51 11.67
CA ILE A 170 -6.54 1.53 10.63
C ILE A 170 -7.98 1.58 10.14
N THR A 171 -8.42 2.77 9.77
CA THR A 171 -9.67 2.96 9.02
C THR A 171 -9.39 3.76 7.76
N PHE A 172 -10.08 3.40 6.68
CA PHE A 172 -10.08 4.15 5.44
C PHE A 172 -11.48 4.74 5.26
N CYS A 173 -11.58 5.94 4.68
CA CYS A 173 -12.86 6.53 4.33
C CYS A 173 -13.36 6.05 2.96
N ALA A 174 -14.65 6.14 2.70
CA ALA A 174 -15.25 5.91 1.37
C ALA A 174 -15.06 7.16 0.52
#